data_AF-A0A7I8XCV8-F1
#
_entry.id   AF-A0A7I8XCV8-F1
#
_cell.length_a   1.000
_cell.length_b   1.000
_cell.length_c   1.000
_cell.angle_alpha   90.00
_cell.angle_beta   90.00
_cell.angle_gamma   90.00
#
_symmetry.space_group_name_H-M   'P 1'
#
loop_
_entity.id
_entity.type
_entity.pdbx_description
1 polymer ?
#
loop_
_entity_poly.entity_id
_entity_poly.type
_entity_poly.pdbx_seq_one_letter_code
_entity_poly.pdbx_strand_id
1 'polypeptide(L)'
;MWKLEVLDTAGQDEFAAMREHNVRSGDGFLLVFSLTNRDSFEYLKRLLYHYIDRVKDRDFFPMIVAENKCDLKEKGQAAFACSEYFIE
;
A
#
# COMPACT_ATOMS: atom_id res chain seq x y z
N MET A 1 22.52 12.12 -10.37
CA MET A 1 22.43 11.16 -9.24
C MET A 1 20.97 11.08 -8.85
N TRP A 2 20.38 9.89 -8.75
CA TRP A 2 19.00 9.72 -8.32
C TRP A 2 18.92 9.85 -6.80
N LYS A 3 17.96 10.61 -6.29
CA LYS A 3 17.67 10.74 -4.85
C LYS A 3 16.33 10.07 -4.59
N LEU A 4 16.31 9.13 -3.65
CA LEU A 4 15.09 8.45 -3.20
C LEU A 4 14.84 8.87 -1.76
N GLU A 5 13.65 9.39 -1.49
CA GLU A 5 13.16 9.69 -0.14
C GLU A 5 12.02 8.71 0.17
N VAL A 6 12.15 7.99 1.28
CA VAL A 6 11.16 7.01 1.73
C VAL A 6 10.52 7.53 3.01
N LEU A 7 9.20 7.61 3.02
CA LEU A 7 8.42 8.01 4.18
C LEU A 7 7.67 6.80 4.75
N ASP A 8 7.89 6.52 6.03
CA ASP A 8 7.08 5.57 6.79
C ASP A 8 5.87 6.31 7.39
N THR A 9 4.67 5.76 7.19
CA THR A 9 3.42 6.39 7.61
C THR A 9 2.80 5.74 8.86
N ALA A 10 3.38 4.63 9.34
CA ALA A 10 2.87 3.88 10.48
C ALA A 10 2.72 4.79 11.72
N GLY A 11 1.52 4.82 12.29
CA GLY A 11 1.19 5.63 13.47
C GLY A 11 1.04 7.14 13.22
N GLN A 12 1.33 7.64 12.01
CA GLN A 12 1.05 9.03 11.62
C GLN A 12 -0.18 9.16 10.72
N ASP A 13 -0.64 8.04 10.16
CA ASP A 13 -1.84 7.93 9.35
C ASP A 13 -3.09 8.47 10.05
N GLU A 14 -3.16 8.44 11.39
CA GLU A 14 -4.31 8.89 12.17
C GLU A 14 -4.60 10.39 12.01
N PHE A 15 -3.62 11.20 11.63
CA PHE A 15 -3.80 12.62 11.35
C PHE A 15 -4.16 12.84 9.87
N ALA A 16 -5.45 13.08 9.60
CA ALA A 16 -5.99 13.22 8.24
C ALA A 16 -5.23 14.23 7.37
N ALA A 17 -4.85 15.40 7.93
CA ALA A 17 -4.11 16.43 7.20
C ALA A 17 -2.71 15.98 6.77
N MET A 18 -2.02 15.23 7.63
CA MET A 18 -0.67 14.71 7.32
C MET A 18 -0.76 13.62 6.26
N ARG A 19 -1.74 12.71 6.41
CA ARG A 19 -2.00 11.66 5.41
C ARG A 19 -2.29 12.26 4.03
N GLU A 20 -3.15 13.27 3.96
CA GLU A 20 -3.47 13.95 2.70
C GLU A 20 -2.24 14.63 2.10
N HIS A 21 -1.43 15.32 2.92
CA HIS A 21 -0.19 15.93 2.46
C HIS A 21 0.77 14.88 1.86
N ASN A 22 1.02 13.79 2.59
CA ASN A 22 1.90 12.71 2.17
C ASN A 22 1.41 12.05 0.87
N VAL A 23 0.10 11.84 0.76
CA VAL A 23 -0.47 11.30 -0.47
C VAL A 23 -0.37 12.31 -1.61
N ARG A 24 -0.61 13.60 -1.39
CA ARG A 24 -0.47 14.61 -2.46
C ARG A 24 0.97 14.73 -2.95
N SER A 25 1.96 14.72 -2.05
CA SER A 25 3.37 14.95 -2.39
C SER A 25 4.13 13.71 -2.86
N GLY A 26 3.76 12.50 -2.45
CA GLY A 26 4.52 11.29 -2.78
C GLY A 26 4.54 10.96 -4.28
N ASP A 27 5.67 10.54 -4.83
CA ASP A 27 5.83 10.21 -6.26
C ASP A 27 5.49 8.75 -6.61
N GLY A 28 5.27 7.91 -5.58
CA GLY A 28 4.89 6.51 -5.70
C GLY A 28 4.47 5.95 -4.34
N PHE A 29 3.70 4.85 -4.33
CA PHE A 29 3.29 4.20 -3.07
C PHE A 29 3.64 2.72 -3.04
N LEU A 30 4.15 2.29 -1.88
CA LEU A 30 4.23 0.89 -1.50
C LEU A 30 3.10 0.59 -0.52
N LEU A 31 2.09 -0.15 -0.97
CA LEU A 31 0.95 -0.54 -0.16
C LEU A 31 1.26 -1.89 0.49
N VAL A 32 1.46 -1.89 1.80
CA VAL A 32 1.92 -3.07 2.54
C VAL A 32 0.78 -3.66 3.38
N PHE A 33 0.57 -4.97 3.29
CA PHE A 33 -0.34 -5.70 4.19
C PHE A 33 0.39 -6.89 4.83
N SER A 34 -0.16 -7.45 5.89
CA SER A 34 0.45 -8.57 6.63
C SER A 34 -0.13 -9.90 6.17
N LEU A 35 0.73 -10.86 5.78
CA LEU A 35 0.34 -12.24 5.44
C LEU A 35 -0.58 -12.86 6.50
N THR A 36 -0.27 -12.63 7.78
CA THR A 36 -1.00 -13.21 8.90
C THR A 36 -2.25 -12.45 9.32
N ASN A 37 -2.60 -11.34 8.64
CA ASN A 37 -3.77 -10.53 8.96
C ASN A 37 -4.55 -10.16 7.70
N ARG A 38 -5.60 -10.92 7.41
CA ARG A 38 -6.48 -10.68 6.24
C ARG A 38 -7.16 -9.31 6.26
N ASP A 39 -7.50 -8.79 7.44
CA ASP A 39 -8.16 -7.49 7.54
C ASP A 39 -7.24 -6.35 7.05
N SER A 40 -5.92 -6.52 7.20
CA SER A 40 -4.95 -5.55 6.65
C SER A 40 -4.97 -5.50 5.11
N PHE A 41 -5.23 -6.62 4.45
CA PHE A 41 -5.39 -6.67 2.99
C PHE A 41 -6.71 -6.04 2.54
N GLU A 42 -7.82 -6.36 3.22
CA GLU A 42 -9.12 -5.76 2.92
C GLU A 42 -9.12 -4.24 3.14
N TYR A 43 -8.45 -3.76 4.20
CA TYR A 43 -8.25 -2.34 4.45
C TYR A 43 -7.49 -1.66 3.32
N LEU A 44 -6.36 -2.26 2.89
CA LEU A 44 -5.57 -1.77 1.78
C LEU A 44 -6.39 -1.65 0.50
N LYS A 45 -7.09 -2.73 0.13
CA LYS A 45 -7.89 -2.82 -1.10
C LYS A 45 -9.06 -1.85 -1.12
N ARG A 46 -9.83 -1.77 -0.04
CA ARG A 46 -11.10 -1.02 0.00
C ARG A 46 -10.94 0.46 0.35
N LEU A 47 -9.88 0.82 1.07
CA LEU A 47 -9.75 2.16 1.62
C LEU A 47 -8.49 2.87 1.11
N LEU A 48 -7.30 2.29 1.26
CA LEU A 48 -6.06 2.99 0.90
C LEU A 48 -5.94 3.21 -0.61
N TYR A 49 -6.19 2.17 -1.41
CA TYR A 49 -6.12 2.28 -2.87
C TYR A 49 -7.07 3.37 -3.40
N HIS A 50 -8.37 3.28 -3.06
CA HIS A 50 -9.37 4.26 -3.49
C HIS A 50 -9.18 5.67 -2.90
N TYR A 51 -8.48 5.79 -1.78
CA TYR A 51 -8.11 7.09 -1.23
C TYR A 51 -7.00 7.74 -2.05
N ILE A 52 -5.93 6.99 -2.34
CA ILE A 52 -4.79 7.47 -3.13
C ILE A 52 -5.24 7.83 -4.54
N ASP A 53 -6.01 6.96 -5.19
CA ASP A 53 -6.58 7.18 -6.52
C ASP A 53 -7.33 8.51 -6.61
N ARG A 54 -8.25 8.75 -5.66
CA ARG A 54 -9.02 10.00 -5.59
C ARG A 54 -8.19 11.24 -5.29
N VAL A 55 -7.16 11.13 -4.45
CA VAL A 55 -6.31 12.29 -4.10
C VAL A 55 -5.34 12.63 -5.22
N LYS A 56 -4.84 11.61 -5.95
CA LYS A 56 -3.92 11.81 -7.07
C LYS A 56 -4.60 12.29 -8.33
N ASP A 57 -5.81 11.80 -8.61
CA ASP A 57 -6.64 12.23 -9.76
C ASP A 57 -5.87 12.18 -11.09
N ARG A 58 -5.32 11.00 -11.41
CA ARG A 58 -4.54 10.73 -12.63
C ARG A 58 -4.88 9.35 -13.17
N ASP A 59 -4.90 9.21 -14.49
CA ASP A 59 -5.17 7.93 -15.18
C ASP A 59 -4.21 6.80 -14.77
N PHE A 60 -2.96 7.15 -14.44
CA PHE A 60 -1.96 6.21 -13.96
C PHE A 60 -1.11 6.84 -12.87
N PHE A 61 -0.89 6.07 -11.79
CA PHE A 61 0.01 6.45 -10.70
C PHE A 61 0.84 5.25 -10.21
N PRO A 62 2.17 5.37 -10.03
CA PRO A 62 3.00 4.24 -9.61
C PRO A 62 2.63 3.72 -8.21
N MET A 63 2.13 2.48 -8.15
CA MET A 63 1.79 1.80 -6.91
C MET A 63 2.24 0.34 -6.96
N ILE A 64 2.79 -0.15 -5.84
CA ILE A 64 3.17 -1.55 -5.66
C ILE A 64 2.47 -2.07 -4.41
N VAL A 65 1.85 -3.24 -4.51
CA VAL A 65 1.31 -3.96 -3.36
C VAL A 65 2.35 -4.98 -2.88
N ALA A 66 2.68 -4.96 -1.59
CA ALA A 66 3.62 -5.87 -0.97
C ALA A 66 2.98 -6.63 0.20
N GLU A 67 3.13 -7.95 0.18
CA GLU A 67 2.82 -8.82 1.30
C GLU A 67 4.01 -8.83 2.27
N ASN A 68 3.76 -8.54 3.54
CA ASN A 68 4.75 -8.53 4.61
C ASN A 68 4.58 -9.75 5.52
N LYS A 69 5.62 -10.06 6.30
CA LYS A 69 5.69 -11.21 7.23
C LYS A 69 5.63 -12.57 6.53
N CYS A 70 6.21 -12.65 5.34
CA CYS A 70 6.27 -13.88 4.53
C CYS A 70 7.05 -15.01 5.22
N ASP A 71 7.90 -14.68 6.20
CA ASP A 71 8.59 -15.63 7.07
C ASP A 71 7.63 -16.47 7.93
N LEU A 72 6.44 -15.94 8.23
CA LEU A 72 5.40 -16.64 9.00
C LEU A 72 4.52 -17.56 8.13
N LYS A 73 4.84 -17.71 6.84
CA LYS A 73 4.07 -18.52 5.91
C LYS A 73 4.20 -20.00 6.25
N GLU A 74 3.07 -20.63 6.60
CA GLU A 74 3.04 -22.07 6.79
C GLU A 74 3.13 -22.79 5.44
N LYS A 75 3.76 -23.98 5.44
CA LYS A 75 3.83 -24.82 4.23
C LYS A 75 2.43 -25.16 3.75
N GLY A 76 2.09 -24.74 2.53
CA GLY A 76 0.79 -24.99 1.92
C GLY A 76 -0.23 -23.86 2.05
N GLN A 77 0.07 -22.79 2.81
CA GLN A 77 -0.72 -21.56 2.70
C GLN A 77 -0.48 -20.90 1.34
N ALA A 78 -1.56 -20.59 0.63
CA ALA A 78 -1.48 -19.73 -0.55
C ALA A 78 -0.93 -18.35 -0.15
N ALA A 79 -0.02 -17.78 -0.95
CA ALA A 79 0.26 -16.35 -0.82
C ALA A 79 -1.04 -15.61 -1.13
N PHE A 80 -1.48 -14.70 -0.28
CA PHE A 80 -2.72 -13.96 -0.52
C PHE A 80 -2.56 -13.00 -1.72
N ALA A 81 -1.32 -12.67 -2.11
CA ALA A 81 -1.05 -11.65 -3.14
C ALA A 81 -0.23 -12.08 -4.38
N CYS A 82 0.20 -13.34 -4.53
CA CYS A 82 1.09 -13.70 -5.66
C CYS A 82 0.36 -14.10 -6.96
N SER A 83 -0.89 -13.69 -7.21
CA SER A 83 -1.52 -14.04 -8.51
C SER A 83 -2.14 -12.90 -9.30
N GLU A 84 -2.77 -11.87 -8.74
CA GLU A 84 -3.57 -10.97 -9.60
C GLU A 84 -3.77 -9.57 -9.03
N TYR A 85 -2.78 -8.68 -9.12
CA TYR A 85 -3.05 -7.23 -9.17
C TYR A 85 -2.00 -6.54 -10.06
N PHE A 86 -2.09 -6.79 -11.37
CA PHE A 86 -1.92 -5.68 -12.30
C PHE A 86 -3.24 -4.94 -12.24
N ILE A 87 -3.22 -3.81 -11.56
CA ILE A 87 -4.33 -2.87 -11.56
C ILE A 87 -4.36 -2.30 -12.99
N GLU A 88 -5.23 -2.87 -13.82
CA GLU A 88 -5.70 -2.22 -15.06
C GLU A 88 -6.53 -0.98 -14.72
#